data_AF-A0A9P6KG65-F1
#
_entry.id   AF-A0A9P6KG65-F1
#
_cell.length_a   1.000
_cell.length_b   1.000
_cell.length_c   1.000
_cell.angle_alpha   90.00
_cell.angle_beta   90.00
_cell.angle_gamma   90.00
#
_symmetry.space_group_name_H-M   'P 1'
#
loop_
_entity.id
_entity.type
_entity.pdbx_description
1 polymer ?
#
loop_
_entity_poly.entity_id
_entity_poly.type
_entity_poly.pdbx_seq_one_letter_code
_entity_poly.pdbx_strand_id
1 'polypeptide(L)'
;MLMKLSTIAAIILASSTTVAAFPSCVQSETLAPVISSFDAEVVPDQYFVVFKEGSRAWEYSSWIRELHESDLSARGILHESFDGFEGGIRHVYDMGPFQGLAGRFSPEVLEQIRRHPE
;
A
#
# COMPACT_ATOMS: atom_id res chain seq x y z
N MET A 1 -74.86 7.59 15.12
CA MET A 1 -74.15 6.35 15.53
C MET A 1 -73.79 5.58 14.27
N LEU A 2 -72.69 4.83 14.12
CA LEU A 2 -71.39 4.67 14.82
C LEU A 2 -70.58 3.69 13.92
N MET A 3 -69.29 3.81 13.55
CA MET A 3 -68.21 4.77 13.81
C MET A 3 -67.30 4.90 12.53
N LYS A 4 -66.21 5.68 12.58
CA LYS A 4 -65.06 5.59 11.63
C LYS A 4 -64.01 4.60 12.18
N LEU A 5 -63.26 3.90 11.32
CA LEU A 5 -61.91 3.30 11.49
C LEU A 5 -61.55 2.58 10.16
N SER A 6 -60.30 2.39 9.73
CA SER A 6 -59.06 3.17 9.87
C SER A 6 -58.08 2.68 8.80
N THR A 7 -57.33 3.59 8.18
CA THR A 7 -56.23 3.27 7.25
C THR A 7 -55.04 2.63 7.99
N ILE A 8 -54.32 1.70 7.34
CA ILE A 8 -52.84 1.63 7.32
C ILE A 8 -52.43 0.90 6.02
N ALA A 9 -51.60 1.54 5.21
CA ALA A 9 -50.87 0.89 4.11
C ALA A 9 -49.43 0.62 4.59
N ALA A 10 -48.98 -0.62 4.54
CA ALA A 10 -47.63 -1.01 4.94
C ALA A 10 -46.72 -1.12 3.71
N ILE A 11 -46.09 0.00 3.32
CA ILE A 11 -45.01 0.01 2.33
C ILE A 11 -43.71 -0.31 3.08
N ILE A 12 -43.16 -1.51 2.88
CA ILE A 12 -41.82 -1.87 3.36
C ILE A 12 -40.87 -1.79 2.17
N LEU A 13 -40.28 -0.61 1.96
CA LEU A 13 -39.15 -0.45 1.04
C LEU A 13 -37.88 -0.97 1.72
N ALA A 14 -37.43 -2.16 1.34
CA ALA A 14 -36.16 -2.71 1.81
C ALA A 14 -35.00 -2.07 1.03
N SER A 15 -34.51 -0.93 1.52
CA SER A 15 -33.32 -0.25 0.97
C SER A 15 -32.05 -1.05 1.26
N SER A 16 -31.62 -1.88 0.32
CA SER A 16 -30.33 -2.59 0.42
C SER A 16 -29.16 -1.63 0.15
N THR A 17 -28.74 -0.90 1.20
CA THR A 17 -27.48 -0.12 1.16
C THR A 17 -26.29 -1.07 1.12
N THR A 18 -25.66 -1.21 -0.03
CA THR A 18 -24.37 -1.90 -0.17
C THR A 18 -23.28 -1.06 0.50
N VAL A 19 -22.89 -1.43 1.73
CA VAL A 19 -21.75 -0.82 2.40
C VAL A 19 -20.47 -1.34 1.75
N ALA A 20 -19.82 -0.51 0.94
CA ALA A 20 -18.49 -0.78 0.42
C ALA A 20 -17.48 -0.69 1.58
N ALA A 21 -17.15 -1.83 2.17
CA ALA A 21 -16.17 -1.95 3.24
C ALA A 21 -14.74 -1.81 2.68
N PHE A 22 -14.35 -0.59 2.35
CA PHE A 22 -12.92 -0.27 2.21
C PHE A 22 -12.28 -0.35 3.60
N PRO A 23 -11.16 -1.08 3.78
CA PRO A 23 -10.45 -1.07 5.05
C PRO A 23 -9.95 0.36 5.32
N SER A 24 -10.57 1.03 6.29
CA SER A 24 -10.10 2.31 6.80
C SER A 24 -8.81 2.06 7.57
N CYS A 25 -7.70 2.03 6.84
CA CYS A 25 -6.38 2.12 7.45
C CYS A 25 -6.26 3.47 8.16
N VAL A 26 -5.68 3.47 9.36
CA VAL A 26 -5.41 4.71 10.10
C VAL A 26 -4.45 5.55 9.26
N GLN A 27 -4.98 6.59 8.61
CA GLN A 27 -4.17 7.56 7.88
C GLN A 27 -3.31 8.33 8.89
N SER A 28 -2.05 7.92 9.01
CA SER A 28 -1.02 8.78 9.57
C SER A 28 -0.68 9.82 8.52
N GLU A 29 -1.06 11.08 8.76
CA GLU A 29 -0.76 12.23 7.88
C GLU A 29 0.73 12.34 7.51
N THR A 30 1.62 11.70 8.28
CA THR A 30 3.08 11.79 8.17
C THR A 30 3.77 10.52 7.66
N LEU A 31 3.07 9.38 7.53
CA LEU A 31 3.69 8.11 7.14
C LEU A 31 2.80 7.30 6.19
N ALA A 32 3.39 6.78 5.11
CA ALA A 32 2.70 5.84 4.24
C ALA A 32 2.23 4.59 5.02
N PRO A 33 0.99 4.11 4.81
CA PRO A 33 0.48 2.92 5.47
C PRO A 33 1.11 1.64 4.88
N VAL A 34 1.34 0.63 5.72
CA VAL A 34 1.56 -0.75 5.24
C VAL A 34 0.21 -1.43 5.19
N ILE A 35 -0.13 -2.01 4.04
CA ILE A 35 -1.42 -2.65 3.79
C ILE A 35 -1.19 -4.11 3.39
N SER A 36 -1.85 -5.03 4.08
CA SER A 36 -2.01 -6.43 3.68
C SER A 36 -3.51 -6.77 3.67
N SER A 37 -3.89 -7.79 2.88
CA SER A 37 -5.24 -8.35 2.96
C SER A 37 -5.36 -9.30 4.14
N PHE A 38 -6.54 -9.40 4.74
CA PHE A 38 -6.80 -10.21 5.95
C PHE A 38 -6.47 -11.71 5.75
N ASP A 39 -6.80 -12.26 4.58
CA ASP A 39 -6.56 -13.67 4.22
C ASP A 39 -5.35 -13.87 3.29
N ALA A 40 -4.47 -12.87 3.13
CA ALA A 40 -3.28 -13.00 2.27
C ALA A 40 -2.11 -13.68 2.97
N GLU A 41 -1.43 -14.58 2.26
CA GLU A 41 -0.11 -15.06 2.64
C GLU A 41 0.92 -13.91 2.56
N VAL A 42 1.63 -13.67 3.66
CA VAL A 42 2.63 -12.60 3.74
C VAL A 42 4.01 -13.18 3.42
N VAL A 43 4.62 -12.69 2.33
CA VAL A 43 6.00 -13.03 1.98
C VAL A 43 6.97 -12.09 2.71
N PRO A 44 7.91 -12.60 3.54
CA PRO A 44 8.81 -11.75 4.31
C PRO A 44 9.67 -10.81 3.45
N ASP A 45 9.78 -9.58 3.93
CA ASP A 45 10.55 -8.46 3.38
C ASP A 45 10.19 -8.05 1.94
N GLN A 46 9.15 -8.63 1.32
CA GLN A 46 8.75 -8.32 -0.05
C GLN A 46 7.53 -7.40 -0.07
N TYR A 47 7.67 -6.24 -0.72
CA TYR A 47 6.66 -5.20 -0.72
C TYR A 47 6.43 -4.64 -2.13
N PHE A 48 5.19 -4.21 -2.35
CA PHE A 48 4.84 -3.28 -3.41
C PHE A 48 4.73 -1.89 -2.80
N VAL A 49 5.45 -0.91 -3.35
CA VAL A 49 5.38 0.50 -2.96
C VAL A 49 4.63 1.23 -4.07
N VAL A 50 3.49 1.83 -3.75
CA VAL A 50 2.71 2.68 -4.66
C VAL A 50 3.05 4.13 -4.37
N PHE A 51 3.34 4.92 -5.40
CA PHE A 51 3.68 6.34 -5.25
C PHE A 51 2.42 7.21 -5.42
N LYS A 52 2.49 8.47 -4.98
CA LYS A 52 1.42 9.44 -5.21
C LYS A 52 1.26 9.79 -6.70
N GLU A 53 0.07 10.27 -7.04
CA GLU A 53 -0.19 10.77 -8.39
C GLU A 53 0.64 12.04 -8.65
N GLY A 54 1.33 12.08 -9.78
CA GLY A 54 2.23 13.17 -10.15
C GLY A 54 3.70 12.98 -9.74
N SER A 55 4.00 11.97 -8.92
CA SER A 55 5.38 11.54 -8.62
C SER A 55 6.11 11.05 -9.88
N ARG A 56 7.43 10.83 -9.76
CA ARG A 56 8.30 10.33 -10.84
C ARG A 56 9.01 9.05 -10.43
N ALA A 57 8.53 7.93 -10.95
CA ALA A 57 8.99 6.59 -10.59
C ALA A 57 10.50 6.41 -10.79
N TRP A 58 11.07 6.95 -11.86
CA TRP A 58 12.50 6.84 -12.13
C TRP A 58 13.34 7.52 -11.04
N GLU A 59 12.98 8.74 -10.64
CA GLU A 59 13.70 9.60 -9.71
C GLU A 59 13.69 8.98 -8.30
N TYR A 60 12.49 8.58 -7.84
CA TYR A 60 12.33 7.94 -6.55
C TYR A 60 12.95 6.54 -6.51
N SER A 61 12.94 5.78 -7.62
CA SER A 61 13.62 4.49 -7.71
C SER A 61 15.15 4.58 -7.64
N SER A 62 15.75 5.73 -7.93
CA SER A 62 17.19 5.94 -7.72
C SER A 62 17.49 6.14 -6.24
N TRP A 63 16.74 6.99 -5.55
CA TRP A 63 16.86 7.17 -4.10
C TRP A 63 16.65 5.87 -3.31
N ILE A 64 15.66 5.05 -3.68
CA ILE A 64 15.43 3.73 -3.03
C ILE A 64 16.62 2.77 -3.27
N ARG A 65 17.33 2.85 -4.40
CA ARG A 65 18.57 2.06 -4.62
C ARG A 65 19.70 2.51 -3.73
N GLU A 66 19.99 3.81 -3.69
CA GLU A 66 21.03 4.39 -2.83
C GLU A 66 20.79 4.06 -1.35
N LEU A 67 19.54 4.14 -0.91
CA LEU A 67 19.11 3.75 0.43
C LEU A 67 19.37 2.26 0.73
N HIS A 68 19.04 1.37 -0.21
CA HIS A 68 19.29 -0.08 -0.08
C HIS A 68 20.79 -0.40 -0.07
N GLU A 69 21.58 0.23 -0.94
CA GLU A 69 23.04 0.09 -0.97
C GLU A 69 23.68 0.58 0.34
N SER A 70 23.13 1.65 0.93
CA SER A 70 23.56 2.14 2.25
C SER A 70 23.25 1.14 3.38
N ASP A 71 22.08 0.50 3.38
CA ASP A 71 21.74 -0.55 4.37
C ASP A 71 22.67 -1.76 4.25
N LEU A 72 22.89 -2.27 3.03
CA LEU A 72 23.81 -3.40 2.79
C LEU A 72 25.24 -3.08 3.26
N SER A 73 25.74 -1.89 2.92
CA SER A 73 27.06 -1.40 3.34
C SER A 73 27.18 -1.28 4.86
N ALA A 74 26.18 -0.68 5.53
CA ALA A 74 26.14 -0.58 6.99
C ALA A 74 26.10 -1.94 7.70
N ARG A 75 25.53 -2.96 7.04
CA ARG A 75 25.45 -4.34 7.52
C ARG A 75 26.67 -5.20 7.14
N GLY A 76 27.64 -4.65 6.43
CA GLY A 76 28.85 -5.35 5.99
C GLY A 76 28.61 -6.40 4.90
N ILE A 77 27.46 -6.33 4.20
CA ILE A 77 27.12 -7.23 3.10
C ILE A 77 27.75 -6.67 1.83
N LEU A 78 28.81 -7.31 1.34
CA LEU A 78 29.47 -6.93 0.10
C LEU A 78 28.70 -7.46 -1.12
N HIS A 79 28.71 -6.68 -2.21
CA HIS A 79 27.95 -6.90 -3.46
C HIS A 79 28.43 -8.13 -4.29
N GLU A 80 29.10 -9.11 -3.69
CA GLU A 80 29.55 -10.35 -4.35
C GLU A 80 28.53 -11.51 -4.25
N SER A 81 27.39 -11.29 -3.60
CA SER A 81 26.28 -12.26 -3.56
C SER A 81 25.69 -12.49 -4.96
N PHE A 82 25.98 -13.66 -5.51
CA PHE A 82 25.33 -14.20 -6.71
C PHE A 82 23.80 -14.33 -6.52
N ASP A 83 23.09 -14.30 -7.65
CA ASP A 83 21.63 -14.30 -7.81
C ASP A 83 20.88 -13.04 -7.34
N GLY A 84 19.96 -12.56 -8.19
CA GLY A 84 19.18 -11.33 -8.03
C GLY A 84 18.09 -11.39 -6.95
N PHE A 85 18.41 -11.95 -5.79
CA PHE A 85 17.51 -12.18 -4.65
C PHE A 85 17.80 -11.27 -3.44
N GLU A 86 18.98 -10.64 -3.41
CA GLU A 86 19.38 -9.58 -2.45
C GLU A 86 19.18 -8.15 -3.00
N GLY A 87 18.90 -8.01 -4.30
CA GLY A 87 18.73 -6.72 -4.98
C GLY A 87 17.41 -6.05 -4.61
N GLY A 88 17.47 -4.89 -3.95
CA GLY A 88 16.33 -4.19 -3.36
C GLY A 88 15.16 -3.98 -4.32
N ILE A 89 15.33 -3.17 -5.36
CA ILE A 89 14.27 -2.95 -6.37
C ILE A 89 14.31 -4.04 -7.43
N ARG A 90 13.26 -4.86 -7.49
CA ARG A 90 13.07 -5.92 -8.50
C ARG A 90 12.43 -5.40 -9.78
N HIS A 91 11.42 -4.53 -9.66
CA HIS A 91 10.70 -3.97 -10.81
C HIS A 91 10.21 -2.56 -10.50
N VAL A 92 10.23 -1.68 -11.50
CA VAL A 92 9.67 -0.33 -11.42
C VAL A 92 8.47 -0.29 -12.37
N TYR A 93 7.32 0.12 -11.85
CA TYR A 93 6.09 0.25 -12.60
C TYR A 93 5.90 1.72 -12.98
N ASP A 94 5.92 2.00 -14.29
CA ASP A 94 5.54 3.29 -14.86
C ASP A 94 4.41 3.04 -15.86
N MET A 95 3.17 3.18 -15.38
CA MET A 95 1.94 2.93 -16.12
C MET A 95 1.05 4.19 -16.13
N GLY A 96 1.66 5.37 -16.28
CA GLY A 96 0.96 6.65 -16.33
C GLY A 96 0.47 7.11 -14.95
N PRO A 97 -0.85 7.11 -14.66
CA PRO A 97 -1.35 7.46 -13.32
C PRO A 97 -0.97 6.46 -12.23
N PHE A 98 -0.63 5.21 -12.60
CA PHE A 98 -0.14 4.22 -11.66
C PHE A 98 1.39 4.14 -11.74
N GLN A 99 2.04 4.56 -10.66
CA GLN A 99 3.49 4.48 -10.50
C GLN A 99 3.84 3.78 -9.19
N GLY A 100 4.94 3.04 -9.20
CA GLY A 100 5.38 2.30 -8.02
C GLY A 100 6.56 1.41 -8.30
N LEU A 101 6.88 0.55 -7.34
CA LEU A 101 7.88 -0.50 -7.49
C LEU A 101 7.53 -1.75 -6.70
N ALA A 102 8.15 -2.86 -7.07
CA ALA A 102 8.18 -4.08 -6.27
C ALA A 102 9.64 -4.40 -5.91
N GLY A 103 9.87 -4.82 -4.67
CA GLY A 103 11.21 -5.05 -4.17
C GLY A 103 11.26 -5.83 -2.86
N ARG A 104 12.48 -6.08 -2.40
CA ARG A 104 12.77 -6.58 -1.06
C ARG A 104 13.42 -5.48 -0.24
N PHE A 105 12.86 -5.17 0.93
CA PHE A 105 13.32 -4.10 1.81
C PHE A 105 13.42 -4.59 3.25
N SER A 106 14.55 -4.31 3.91
CA SER A 106 14.67 -4.47 5.36
C SER A 106 13.67 -3.56 6.09
N PRO A 107 13.26 -3.88 7.34
CA PRO A 107 12.38 -3.03 8.13
C PRO A 107 12.88 -1.57 8.23
N GLU A 108 14.18 -1.38 8.34
CA GLU A 108 14.87 -0.08 8.43
C GLU A 108 14.77 0.72 7.13
N VAL A 109 14.92 0.06 5.98
CA VAL A 109 14.72 0.68 4.65
C VAL A 109 13.23 0.97 4.41
N LEU A 110 12.34 0.05 4.79
CA LEU A 110 10.90 0.22 4.67
C LEU A 110 10.39 1.41 5.50
N GLU A 111 10.85 1.58 6.74
CA GLU A 111 10.52 2.75 7.56
C GLU A 111 10.94 4.07 6.90
N GLN A 112 12.09 4.10 6.22
CA GLN A 112 12.57 5.29 5.51
C GLN A 112 11.77 5.56 4.24
N ILE A 113 11.47 4.53 3.44
CA ILE A 113 10.54 4.61 2.30
C ILE A 113 9.20 5.21 2.75
N ARG A 114 8.64 4.73 3.86
CA ARG A 114 7.35 5.22 4.40
C ARG A 114 7.35 6.65 4.93
N ARG A 115 8.54 7.23 5.19
CA ARG A 115 8.73 8.63 5.61
C ARG A 115 8.92 9.58 4.43
N HIS A 116 9.08 9.05 3.22
CA HIS A 116 9.27 9.86 2.02
C HIS A 116 7.97 10.59 1.64
N PRO A 117 8.03 11.82 1.08
CA PRO A 117 6.83 12.56 0.67
C PRO A 117 6.14 12.01 -0.59
N GLU A 118 6.79 11.16 -1.38
CA GLU A 118 6.30 10.58 -2.66
C GLU A 118 5.63 9.21 -2.49
#